data_AF-A0A0G4P384-F1
#
_entry.id   AF-A0A0G4P384-F1
#
_cell.length_a   1.000
_cell.length_b   1.000
_cell.length_c   1.000
_cell.angle_alpha   90.00
_cell.angle_beta   90.00
_cell.angle_gamma   90.00
#
_symmetry.space_group_name_H-M   'P 1'
#
loop_
_entity.id
_entity.type
_entity.pdbx_description
1 polymer ?
#
loop_
_entity_poly.entity_id
_entity_poly.type
_entity_poly.pdbx_seq_one_letter_code
_entity_poly.pdbx_strand_id
1 'polypeptide(L)'
;MLCNNQLISSISDGHLEMLTRLRTRAESRESAREEIFEEACILMQDAQGILRLAHTYDQSPTASTLHAMEQRMQLLLHEMADLRYEGVHDSRILSAIWDQTGEYMH
;
A
#
# COMPACT_ATOMS: atom_id res chain seq x y z
N MET A 1 -36.12 -2.60 40.72
CA MET A 1 -35.67 -1.36 40.05
C MET A 1 -34.18 -1.48 39.84
N LEU A 2 -33.75 -1.47 38.56
CA LEU A 2 -32.48 -0.99 38.00
C LEU A 2 -32.41 -1.59 36.58
N CYS A 3 -33.03 -0.91 35.62
CA CYS A 3 -32.79 -1.22 34.21
C CYS A 3 -31.35 -0.77 33.92
N ASN A 4 -30.42 -1.72 33.85
CA ASN A 4 -29.11 -1.49 33.26
C ASN A 4 -29.30 -1.26 31.76
N ASN A 5 -29.65 -0.04 31.39
CA ASN A 5 -29.49 0.45 30.03
C ASN A 5 -27.98 0.62 29.79
N GLN A 6 -27.28 -0.50 29.55
CA GLN A 6 -26.03 -0.42 28.82
C GLN A 6 -26.38 0.12 27.43
N LEU A 7 -26.22 1.45 27.29
CA LEU A 7 -26.21 2.11 25.99
C LEU A 7 -25.17 1.37 25.15
N ILE A 8 -25.64 0.59 24.18
CA ILE A 8 -24.79 0.12 23.10
C ILE A 8 -24.23 1.39 22.46
N SER A 9 -22.91 1.56 22.49
CA SER A 9 -22.24 2.67 21.82
C SER A 9 -22.45 2.48 20.32
N SER A 10 -23.45 3.18 19.77
CA SER A 10 -23.82 3.04 18.37
C SER A 10 -22.80 3.76 17.49
N ILE A 11 -22.42 3.14 16.37
CA ILE A 11 -21.65 3.79 15.30
C ILE A 11 -22.35 5.09 14.91
N SER A 12 -21.65 6.22 15.01
CA SER A 12 -22.18 7.52 14.58
C SER A 12 -22.07 7.69 13.06
N ASP A 13 -22.84 8.62 12.49
CA ASP A 13 -22.71 8.98 11.07
C ASP A 13 -21.28 9.42 10.71
N GLY A 14 -20.59 10.09 11.63
CA GLY A 14 -19.18 10.46 11.46
C GLY A 14 -18.23 9.25 11.44
N HIS A 15 -18.54 8.18 12.19
CA HIS A 15 -17.81 6.92 12.09
C HIS A 15 -18.06 6.24 10.75
N LEU A 16 -19.30 6.23 10.24
CA LEU A 16 -19.63 5.67 8.93
C LEU A 16 -18.94 6.43 7.79
N GLU A 17 -18.89 7.76 7.86
CA GLU A 17 -18.15 8.58 6.91
C GLU A 17 -16.66 8.25 6.95
N MET A 18 -16.07 8.15 8.14
CA MET A 18 -14.65 7.81 8.30
C MET A 18 -14.34 6.41 7.76
N LEU A 19 -15.17 5.41 8.06
CA LEU A 19 -15.04 4.04 7.53
C LEU A 19 -15.13 4.02 6.00
N THR A 20 -16.02 4.80 5.41
CA THR A 20 -16.14 4.95 3.96
C THR A 20 -14.85 5.53 3.37
N ARG A 21 -14.29 6.58 3.98
CA ARG A 21 -13.01 7.17 3.56
C ARG A 21 -11.85 6.19 3.69
N LEU A 22 -11.78 5.43 4.78
CA LEU A 22 -10.75 4.41 4.99
C LEU A 22 -10.84 3.31 3.93
N ARG A 23 -12.05 2.90 3.55
CA ARG A 23 -12.27 1.94 2.47
C ARG A 23 -11.77 2.47 1.13
N THR A 24 -12.19 3.67 0.73
CA THR A 24 -11.73 4.27 -0.54
C THR A 24 -10.21 4.42 -0.58
N ARG A 25 -9.58 4.80 0.54
CA ARG A 25 -8.12 4.86 0.65
C ARG A 25 -7.47 3.48 0.55
N ALA A 26 -8.09 2.45 1.11
CA ALA A 26 -7.60 1.07 0.98
C ALA A 26 -7.65 0.58 -0.47
N GLU A 27 -8.76 0.83 -1.18
CA GLU A 27 -8.90 0.50 -2.59
C GLU A 27 -7.86 1.26 -3.44
N SER A 28 -7.70 2.57 -3.22
CA SER A 28 -6.68 3.37 -3.91
C SER A 28 -5.25 2.89 -3.65
N ARG A 29 -4.93 2.47 -2.43
CA ARG A 29 -3.61 1.90 -2.12
C ARG A 29 -3.38 0.58 -2.83
N GLU A 30 -4.41 -0.26 -2.95
CA GLU A 30 -4.26 -1.54 -3.63
C GLU A 30 -4.01 -1.33 -5.11
N SER A 31 -4.74 -0.44 -5.77
CA SER A 31 -4.45 -0.04 -7.16
C SER A 31 -3.02 0.52 -7.31
N ALA A 32 -2.57 1.38 -6.40
CA ALA A 32 -1.20 1.89 -6.44
C ALA A 32 -0.14 0.78 -6.25
N ARG A 33 -0.41 -0.24 -5.43
CA ARG A 33 0.48 -1.41 -5.32
C ARG A 33 0.54 -2.19 -6.61
N GLU A 34 -0.60 -2.43 -7.25
CA GLU A 34 -0.67 -3.13 -8.54
C GLU A 34 0.16 -2.40 -9.60
N GLU A 35 0.03 -1.08 -9.70
CA GLU A 35 0.82 -0.23 -10.62
C GLU A 35 2.32 -0.33 -10.34
N ILE A 36 2.74 -0.25 -9.07
CA ILE A 36 4.15 -0.40 -8.69
C ILE A 36 4.67 -1.79 -9.04
N PHE A 37 3.88 -2.85 -8.80
CA PHE A 37 4.27 -4.21 -9.14
C PHE A 37 4.39 -4.41 -10.65
N GLU A 38 3.47 -3.87 -11.43
CA GLU A 38 3.53 -3.91 -12.89
C GLU A 38 4.79 -3.22 -13.41
N GLU A 39 5.10 -2.02 -12.92
CA GLU A 39 6.29 -1.30 -13.34
C GLU A 39 7.59 -2.00 -12.91
N ALA A 40 7.64 -2.57 -11.70
CA ALA A 40 8.77 -3.37 -11.25
C ALA A 40 8.98 -4.60 -12.16
N CYS A 41 7.89 -5.25 -12.59
CA CYS A 41 7.96 -6.37 -13.53
C CYS A 41 8.55 -5.95 -14.87
N ILE A 42 8.12 -4.81 -15.42
CA ILE A 42 8.65 -4.26 -16.67
C ILE A 42 10.15 -3.98 -16.54
N LEU A 43 10.58 -3.31 -15.47
CA LEU A 43 12.01 -3.04 -15.23
C LEU A 43 12.85 -4.31 -15.14
N MET A 44 12.34 -5.37 -14.50
CA MET A 44 13.04 -6.65 -14.42
C MET A 44 13.14 -7.33 -15.78
N GLN A 45 12.08 -7.28 -16.60
CA GLN A 45 12.08 -7.83 -17.95
C GLN A 45 13.08 -7.10 -18.85
N ASP A 46 13.10 -5.77 -18.78
CA ASP A 46 14.08 -4.95 -19.50
C ASP A 46 15.52 -5.26 -19.06
N ALA A 47 15.74 -5.45 -17.76
CA ALA A 47 17.06 -5.77 -17.21
C ALA A 47 17.52 -7.13 -17.74
N GLN A 48 16.62 -8.12 -17.76
CA GLN A 48 16.90 -9.43 -18.33
C GLN A 48 17.19 -9.35 -19.83
N GLY A 49 16.45 -8.53 -20.58
CA GLY A 49 16.68 -8.28 -22.00
C GLY A 49 18.08 -7.71 -22.27
N ILE A 50 18.46 -6.70 -21.49
CA ILE A 50 19.80 -6.08 -21.54
C ILE A 50 20.90 -7.10 -21.25
N LEU A 51 20.76 -7.89 -20.19
CA LEU A 51 21.75 -8.92 -19.84
C LEU A 51 21.90 -9.97 -20.94
N ARG A 52 20.79 -10.35 -21.58
CA ARG A 52 20.80 -11.29 -22.71
C ARG A 52 21.53 -10.71 -23.91
N LEU A 53 21.30 -9.43 -24.25
CA LEU A 53 21.99 -8.75 -25.35
C LEU A 53 23.49 -8.64 -25.07
N ALA A 54 23.88 -8.28 -23.86
CA ALA A 54 25.27 -8.22 -23.44
C ALA A 54 25.96 -9.58 -23.58
N HIS A 55 25.28 -10.65 -23.15
CA HIS A 55 25.82 -12.00 -23.24
C HIS A 55 25.90 -12.54 -24.67
N THR A 56 24.92 -12.20 -25.53
CA THR A 56 24.80 -12.79 -26.88
C THR A 56 25.61 -12.04 -27.92
N TYR A 57 25.71 -10.71 -27.79
CA TYR A 57 26.26 -9.83 -28.83
C TYR A 57 27.47 -9.01 -28.37
N ASP A 58 28.01 -9.27 -27.17
CA ASP A 58 29.08 -8.47 -26.53
C ASP A 58 28.74 -6.96 -26.43
N GLN A 59 27.45 -6.64 -26.48
CA GLN A 59 26.93 -5.28 -26.36
C GLN A 59 26.76 -4.95 -24.89
N SER A 60 27.82 -4.42 -24.27
CA SER A 60 27.72 -3.93 -22.89
C SER A 60 26.66 -2.83 -22.81
N PRO A 61 25.69 -2.92 -21.89
CA PRO A 61 24.80 -1.82 -21.62
C PRO A 61 25.58 -0.59 -21.19
N THR A 62 25.02 0.57 -21.50
CA THR A 62 25.52 1.83 -20.98
C THR A 62 25.29 1.88 -19.47
N ALA A 63 26.31 2.29 -18.71
CA ALA A 63 26.21 2.45 -17.26
C ALA A 63 25.06 3.37 -16.86
N SER A 64 24.73 4.37 -17.68
CA SER A 64 23.60 5.27 -17.48
C SER A 64 22.26 4.57 -17.49
N THR A 65 22.07 3.57 -18.35
CA THR A 65 20.80 2.81 -18.45
C THR A 65 20.61 1.94 -17.22
N LEU A 66 21.65 1.19 -16.82
CA LEU A 66 21.59 0.38 -15.62
C LEU A 66 21.35 1.23 -14.37
N HIS A 67 22.00 2.39 -14.28
CA HIS A 67 21.81 3.32 -13.17
C HIS A 67 20.39 3.91 -13.12
N ALA A 68 19.83 4.29 -14.27
CA ALA A 68 18.45 4.79 -14.33
C ALA A 68 17.44 3.73 -13.86
N MET A 69 17.65 2.47 -14.23
CA MET A 69 16.80 1.35 -13.80
C MET A 69 16.92 1.09 -12.30
N GLU A 70 18.14 1.14 -11.76
CA GLU A 70 18.38 1.02 -10.31
C GLU A 70 17.67 2.15 -9.55
N GLN A 71 17.83 3.40 -9.99
CA GLN A 71 17.16 4.54 -9.39
C GLN A 71 15.64 4.39 -9.41
N ARG A 72 15.06 3.94 -10.54
CA ARG A 72 13.61 3.75 -10.60
C ARG A 72 13.15 2.63 -9.66
N MET A 73 13.88 1.53 -9.58
CA MET A 73 13.58 0.43 -8.66
C MET A 73 13.63 0.89 -7.18
N GLN A 74 14.62 1.71 -6.83
CA GLN A 74 14.70 2.30 -5.49
C GLN A 74 13.51 3.22 -5.19
N LEU A 75 13.05 3.99 -6.17
CA LEU A 75 11.90 4.86 -6.01
C LEU A 75 10.60 4.05 -5.84
N LEU A 76 10.40 2.97 -6.62
CA LEU A 76 9.27 2.05 -6.45
C LEU A 76 9.24 1.40 -5.05
N LEU A 77 10.41 1.03 -4.51
CA LEU A 77 10.52 0.50 -3.15
C LEU A 77 10.15 1.53 -2.09
N HIS A 78 10.49 2.80 -2.31
CA HIS A 78 10.11 3.89 -1.43
C HIS A 78 8.59 4.12 -1.46
N GLU A 79 8.00 4.18 -2.66
CA GLU A 79 6.55 4.31 -2.85
C GLU A 79 5.79 3.16 -2.16
N MET A 80 6.27 1.92 -2.27
CA MET A 80 5.69 0.77 -1.55
C MET A 80 5.79 0.89 -0.02
N ALA A 81 6.90 1.43 0.48
CA ALA A 81 7.09 1.65 1.91
C ALA A 81 6.09 2.71 2.45
N ASP A 82 5.86 3.77 1.68
CA ASP A 82 4.91 4.82 2.02
C ASP A 82 3.47 4.28 2.05
N LEU A 83 3.06 3.51 1.04
CA LEU A 83 1.75 2.83 1.03
C LEU A 83 1.56 1.90 2.23
N ARG A 84 2.63 1.22 2.67
CA ARG A 84 2.59 0.40 3.88
C ARG A 84 2.39 1.25 5.13
N TYR A 85 3.10 2.36 5.25
CA TYR A 85 2.96 3.27 6.38
C TYR A 85 1.53 3.84 6.49
N GLU A 86 0.95 4.26 5.37
CA GLU A 86 -0.43 4.71 5.32
C GLU A 86 -1.42 3.62 5.77
N GLY A 87 -1.22 2.37 5.32
CA GLY A 87 -2.06 1.24 5.74
C GLY A 87 -2.02 0.98 7.25
N VAL A 88 -0.85 1.12 7.88
CA VAL A 88 -0.70 1.01 9.34
C VAL A 88 -1.42 2.17 10.03
N HIS A 89 -1.30 3.39 9.52
CA HIS A 89 -2.00 4.55 10.07
C HIS A 89 -3.52 4.36 10.02
N ASP A 90 -4.04 3.92 8.88
CA ASP A 90 -5.47 3.67 8.68
C ASP A 90 -6.01 2.55 9.56
N SER A 91 -5.20 1.51 9.78
CA SER A 91 -5.55 0.42 10.70
C SER A 91 -5.69 0.91 12.14
N ARG A 92 -4.86 1.88 12.56
CA ARG A 92 -4.97 2.50 13.90
C ARG A 92 -6.24 3.35 14.02
N ILE A 93 -6.61 4.09 12.98
CA ILE A 93 -7.88 4.84 12.96
C ILE A 93 -9.06 3.86 13.07
N LEU A 94 -9.03 2.77 12.30
CA LEU A 94 -10.05 1.74 12.33
C LEU A 94 -10.19 1.12 13.73
N SER A 95 -9.08 0.75 14.37
CA SER A 95 -9.05 0.25 15.74
C SER A 95 -9.68 1.25 16.71
N ALA A 96 -9.32 2.53 16.62
CA ALA A 96 -9.83 3.57 17.50
C ALA A 96 -11.36 3.75 17.37
N ILE A 97 -11.92 3.60 16.16
CA ILE A 97 -13.38 3.62 15.95
C ILE A 97 -14.02 2.42 16.67
N TRP A 98 -13.45 1.22 16.52
CA TRP A 98 -14.00 0.02 17.15
C TRP A 98 -13.86 0.00 18.67
N ASP A 99 -12.77 0.54 19.21
CA ASP A 99 -12.55 0.71 20.65
C ASP A 99 -13.59 1.67 21.26
N GLN A 100 -14.02 2.69 20.50
CA GLN A 100 -15.06 3.64 20.94
C GLN A 100 -16.48 3.06 20.89
N THR A 101 -16.75 2.10 20.00
CA THR A 101 -18.08 1.46 19.86
C THR A 101 -18.25 0.21 20.72
N GLY A 102 -17.20 -0.25 21.39
CA GLY A 102 -17.26 -1.31 22.40
C GLY A 102 -17.27 -2.74 21.86
N GLU A 103 -16.90 -2.96 20.59
CA GLU A 103 -16.89 -4.29 19.95
C GLU A 103 -15.50 -4.93 19.83
N TYR A 104 -14.61 -4.70 20.79
CA TYR A 104 -13.45 -5.58 21.01
C TYR A 104 -13.74 -6.51 22.19
N MET A 105 -14.47 -7.60 21.95
CA MET A 105 -14.35 -8.80 22.77
C MET A 105 -13.36 -9.76 22.11
N HIS A 106 -12.38 -10.17 22.91
CA HIS A 106 -11.29 -11.10 22.63
C HIS A 106 -11.66 -12.35 21.80
#